data_AF-A0A662IVD2-F1
#
_entry.id   AF-A0A662IVD2-F1
#
_cell.length_a   1.000
_cell.length_b   1.000
_cell.length_c   1.000
_cell.angle_alpha   90.00
_cell.angle_beta   90.00
_cell.angle_gamma   90.00
#
_symmetry.space_group_name_H-M   'P 1'
#
loop_
_entity.id
_entity.type
_entity.pdbx_description
1 polymer ?
#
loop_
_entity_poly.entity_id
_entity_poly.type
_entity_poly.pdbx_seq_one_letter_code
_entity_poly.pdbx_strand_id
1 'polypeptide(L)'
;MAKRGRKEALKVKQATLEAWLKAVSYYVAGKPVVRTSDGYMVPWNRSAIVKQLLRETKLAEEFFDIPPISVREAEEIAREAERRILEMKAKFVSGALIREMVNNILLE
;
A
#
# COMPACT_ATOMS: atom_id res chain seq x y z
N MET A 1 37.80 -2.65 6.50
CA MET A 1 36.49 -2.81 5.82
C MET A 1 35.33 -3.24 6.76
N ALA A 2 35.58 -3.92 7.89
CA ALA A 2 34.53 -4.45 8.78
C ALA A 2 33.65 -3.42 9.55
N LYS A 3 34.13 -2.19 9.80
CA LYS A 3 33.38 -1.16 10.55
C LYS A 3 32.17 -0.59 9.78
N ARG A 4 32.16 -0.69 8.45
CA ARG A 4 31.11 -0.12 7.58
C ARG A 4 29.83 -0.97 7.65
N GLY A 5 29.97 -2.30 7.52
CA GLY A 5 28.84 -3.25 7.58
C GLY A 5 28.11 -3.29 8.93
N ARG A 6 28.80 -3.05 10.06
CA ARG A 6 28.14 -3.01 11.39
C ARG A 6 27.23 -1.80 11.57
N LYS A 7 27.60 -0.64 11.01
CA LYS A 7 26.76 0.57 11.05
C LYS A 7 25.54 0.45 10.14
N GLU A 8 25.70 -0.17 8.96
CA GLU A 8 24.58 -0.49 8.07
C GLU A 8 23.60 -1.48 8.70
N ALA A 9 24.08 -2.57 9.29
CA ALA A 9 23.22 -3.54 9.97
C ALA A 9 22.45 -2.92 11.16
N LEU A 10 23.06 -2.00 11.90
CA LEU A 10 22.40 -1.26 12.98
C LEU A 10 21.30 -0.32 12.44
N LYS A 11 21.59 0.41 11.35
CA LYS A 11 20.57 1.24 10.68
C LYS A 11 19.40 0.43 10.15
N VAL A 12 19.67 -0.73 9.55
CA VAL A 12 18.62 -1.63 9.06
C VAL A 12 17.74 -2.10 10.22
N LYS A 13 18.32 -2.60 11.32
CA LYS A 13 17.56 -3.02 12.51
C LYS A 13 16.70 -1.90 13.10
N GLN A 14 17.24 -0.68 13.15
CA GLN A 14 16.56 0.48 13.71
C GLN A 14 15.37 0.90 12.81
N ALA A 15 15.57 0.92 11.49
CA ALA A 15 14.51 1.13 10.52
C ALA A 15 13.43 0.04 10.57
N THR A 16 13.81 -1.24 10.79
CA THR A 16 12.86 -2.33 10.99
C THR A 16 12.01 -2.12 12.24
N LEU A 17 12.63 -1.70 13.36
CA LEU A 17 11.92 -1.43 14.61
C LEU A 17 10.97 -0.24 14.48
N GLU A 18 11.40 0.86 13.87
CA GLU A 18 10.53 2.02 13.63
C GLU A 18 9.36 1.68 12.71
N ALA A 19 9.60 0.88 11.66
CA ALA A 19 8.54 0.38 10.79
C ALA A 19 7.55 -0.51 11.56
N TRP A 20 8.04 -1.34 12.48
CA TRP A 20 7.23 -2.22 13.31
C TRP A 20 6.41 -1.41 14.34
N LEU A 21 7.03 -0.46 15.04
CA LEU A 21 6.35 0.45 15.97
C LEU A 21 5.28 1.28 15.26
N LYS A 22 5.58 1.77 14.05
CA LYS A 22 4.60 2.46 13.20
C LYS A 22 3.46 1.53 12.81
N ALA A 23 3.74 0.29 12.39
CA ALA A 23 2.72 -0.70 12.05
C ALA A 23 1.80 -1.01 13.25
N VAL A 24 2.38 -1.18 14.43
CA VAL A 24 1.63 -1.35 15.68
C VAL A 24 0.83 -0.10 16.03
N SER A 25 1.35 1.10 15.83
CA SER A 25 0.59 2.34 16.08
C SER A 25 -0.65 2.47 15.17
N TYR A 26 -0.62 1.90 13.97
CA TYR A 26 -1.79 1.85 13.08
C TYR A 26 -2.84 0.81 13.50
N TYR A 27 -2.44 -0.24 14.22
CA TYR A 27 -3.38 -1.16 14.88
C TYR A 27 -4.23 -0.43 15.94
N VAL A 28 -3.67 0.62 16.57
CA VAL A 28 -4.39 1.49 17.51
C VAL A 28 -5.35 2.46 16.80
N ALA A 29 -5.09 2.80 15.53
CA ALA A 29 -5.95 3.68 14.72
C ALA A 29 -7.04 2.92 13.92
N GLY A 30 -7.29 1.65 14.23
CA GLY A 30 -8.36 0.85 13.62
C GLY A 30 -8.11 0.41 12.17
N LYS A 31 -6.87 0.48 11.67
CA LYS A 31 -6.53 0.07 10.30
C LYS A 31 -5.81 -1.30 10.27
N PRO A 32 -6.02 -2.13 9.24
CA PRO A 32 -5.35 -3.42 9.13
C PRO A 32 -3.86 -3.24 8.83
N VAL A 33 -3.06 -4.26 9.13
CA VAL A 33 -1.71 -4.39 8.57
C VAL A 33 -1.75 -5.09 7.21
N VAL A 34 -0.86 -4.73 6.30
CA VAL A 34 -0.82 -5.31 4.95
C VAL A 34 0.24 -6.39 4.88
N ARG A 35 -0.16 -7.60 4.48
CA ARG A 35 0.76 -8.67 4.13
C ARG A 35 1.18 -8.53 2.67
N THR A 36 2.47 -8.29 2.48
CA THR A 36 3.13 -8.19 1.17
C THR A 36 3.35 -9.58 0.56
N SER A 37 3.57 -9.64 -0.75
CA SER A 37 3.74 -10.90 -1.50
C SER A 37 4.98 -11.69 -1.07
N ASP A 38 6.03 -11.00 -0.62
CA ASP A 38 7.26 -11.56 -0.05
C ASP A 38 7.15 -11.89 1.46
N GLY A 39 5.95 -11.72 2.04
CA GLY A 39 5.61 -12.23 3.37
C GLY A 39 5.81 -11.23 4.51
N TYR A 40 6.28 -10.01 4.26
CA TYR A 40 6.40 -8.98 5.30
C TYR A 40 5.06 -8.34 5.65
N MET A 41 4.97 -7.86 6.89
CA MET A 41 3.84 -7.07 7.38
C MET A 41 4.21 -5.60 7.36
N VAL A 42 3.43 -4.78 6.65
CA VAL A 42 3.66 -3.34 6.54
C VAL A 42 2.43 -2.56 7.02
N PRO A 43 2.59 -1.31 7.48
CA PRO A 43 1.45 -0.47 7.84
C PRO A 43 0.54 -0.22 6.64
N TRP A 44 -0.76 -0.08 6.88
CA TRP A 44 -1.69 0.42 5.86
C TRP A 44 -1.27 1.79 5.34
N ASN A 45 -1.29 1.95 4.03
CA ASN A 45 -0.93 3.20 3.36
C ASN A 45 -1.82 3.42 2.13
N ARG A 46 -2.91 4.19 2.28
CA ARG A 46 -3.82 4.53 1.17
C ARG A 46 -3.09 5.19 -0.01
N SER A 47 -2.06 6.00 0.25
CA SER A 47 -1.29 6.65 -0.83
C SER A 47 -0.52 5.65 -1.70
N ALA A 48 -0.32 4.41 -1.25
CA ALA A 48 0.25 3.36 -2.10
C ALA A 48 -0.69 2.99 -3.26
N ILE A 49 -2.01 2.98 -3.02
CA ILE A 49 -3.04 2.73 -4.04
C ILE A 49 -3.01 3.86 -5.08
N VAL A 50 -3.04 5.12 -4.63
CA VAL A 50 -2.98 6.30 -5.53
C VAL A 50 -1.74 6.26 -6.42
N LYS A 51 -0.56 6.05 -5.82
CA LYS A 51 0.72 5.96 -6.56
C LYS A 51 0.74 4.81 -7.56
N GLN A 52 0.04 3.71 -7.26
CA GLN A 52 -0.05 2.58 -8.14
C GLN A 52 -0.97 2.86 -9.33
N LEU A 53 -2.17 3.40 -9.10
CA LEU A 53 -3.11 3.79 -10.15
C LEU A 53 -2.46 4.78 -11.13
N LEU A 54 -1.81 5.83 -10.63
CA LEU A 54 -1.13 6.84 -11.46
C LEU A 54 0.07 6.29 -12.24
N ARG A 55 0.69 5.21 -11.77
CA ARG A 55 1.81 4.57 -12.45
C ARG A 55 1.31 3.61 -13.53
N GLU A 56 0.35 2.76 -13.19
CA GLU A 56 -0.07 1.63 -14.03
C GLU A 56 -1.01 2.06 -15.15
N THR A 57 -1.86 3.06 -14.92
CA THR A 57 -2.79 3.56 -15.95
C THR A 57 -2.11 4.37 -17.05
N LYS A 58 -0.83 4.74 -16.90
CA LYS A 58 -0.04 5.30 -18.02
C LYS A 58 0.08 4.34 -19.19
N LEU A 59 0.05 3.04 -18.92
CA LEU A 59 0.04 2.02 -19.98
C LEU A 59 -1.25 2.10 -20.81
N ALA A 60 -2.35 2.64 -20.28
CA ALA A 60 -3.58 2.81 -21.05
C ALA A 60 -3.39 3.81 -22.20
N GLU A 61 -2.58 4.85 -21.97
CA GLU A 61 -2.20 5.82 -22.99
C GLU A 61 -1.31 5.15 -24.05
N GLU A 62 -0.27 4.43 -23.62
CA GLU A 62 0.69 3.80 -24.53
C GLU A 62 0.07 2.73 -25.44
N PHE A 63 -0.90 1.95 -24.94
CA PHE A 63 -1.47 0.81 -25.67
C PHE A 63 -2.83 1.08 -26.30
N PHE A 64 -3.60 2.04 -25.80
CA PHE A 64 -4.99 2.24 -26.20
C PHE A 64 -5.34 3.70 -26.53
N ASP A 65 -4.40 4.63 -26.43
CA ASP A 65 -4.64 6.08 -26.64
C ASP A 65 -5.74 6.64 -25.71
N ILE A 66 -5.87 6.03 -24.52
CA ILE A 66 -6.81 6.43 -23.48
C ILE A 66 -6.06 7.23 -22.43
N PRO A 67 -6.53 8.43 -22.03
CA PRO A 67 -5.88 9.22 -20.99
C PRO A 67 -5.69 8.41 -19.70
N PRO A 68 -4.54 8.54 -19.01
CA PRO A 68 -4.34 7.91 -17.72
C PRO A 68 -5.30 8.49 -16.68
N ILE A 69 -5.51 7.76 -15.59
CA ILE A 69 -6.37 8.22 -14.51
C ILE A 69 -5.87 9.53 -13.91
N SER A 70 -6.77 10.46 -13.57
CA SER A 70 -6.38 11.68 -12.88
C SER A 70 -6.01 11.40 -11.41
N VAL A 71 -5.25 12.33 -10.80
CA VAL A 71 -4.92 12.27 -9.36
C VAL A 71 -6.20 12.26 -8.52
N ARG A 72 -7.19 13.07 -8.91
CA ARG A 72 -8.46 13.18 -8.19
C ARG A 72 -9.21 11.86 -8.20
N GLU A 73 -9.37 11.25 -9.37
CA GLU A 73 -10.04 9.95 -9.51
C GLU A 73 -9.28 8.85 -8.74
N ALA A 74 -7.95 8.83 -8.84
CA ALA A 74 -7.13 7.88 -8.09
C ALA A 74 -7.31 8.02 -6.57
N GLU A 75 -7.46 9.25 -6.06
CA GLU A 75 -7.77 9.49 -4.65
C GLU A 75 -9.20 9.05 -4.26
N GLU A 76 -10.18 9.29 -5.13
CA GLU A 76 -11.57 8.88 -4.91
C GLU A 76 -11.66 7.35 -4.82
N ILE A 77 -11.04 6.62 -5.74
CA ILE A 77 -10.94 5.15 -5.72
C ILE A 77 -10.19 4.66 -4.48
N ALA A 78 -9.07 5.29 -4.12
CA ALA A 78 -8.32 4.89 -2.94
C ALA A 78 -9.09 5.12 -1.63
N ARG A 79 -9.92 6.17 -1.55
CA ARG A 79 -10.83 6.43 -0.42
C ARG A 79 -11.92 5.36 -0.34
N GLU A 80 -12.50 5.01 -1.48
CA GLU A 80 -13.50 3.94 -1.59
C GLU A 80 -12.94 2.59 -1.14
N ALA A 81 -11.77 2.20 -1.66
CA ALA A 81 -11.09 0.97 -1.30
C ALA A 81 -10.74 0.93 0.19
N GLU A 82 -10.24 2.04 0.75
CA GLU A 82 -9.98 2.13 2.19
C GLU A 82 -11.26 1.92 2.99
N ARG A 83 -12.37 2.58 2.62
CA ARG A 83 -13.64 2.41 3.34
C ARG A 83 -14.09 0.95 3.35
N ARG A 84 -14.16 0.30 2.18
CA ARG A 84 -14.57 -1.11 2.05
C ARG A 84 -13.65 -2.06 2.82
N ILE A 85 -12.34 -1.84 2.77
CA ILE A 85 -11.37 -2.66 3.53
C ILE A 85 -11.55 -2.50 5.06
N LEU A 86 -11.79 -1.29 5.54
CA LEU A 86 -12.02 -1.04 6.97
C LEU A 86 -13.34 -1.65 7.45
N GLU A 87 -14.38 -1.66 6.60
CA GLU A 87 -15.67 -2.30 6.90
C GLU A 87 -15.55 -3.82 7.12
N MET A 88 -14.55 -4.47 6.51
CA MET A 88 -14.28 -5.90 6.72
C MET A 88 -13.80 -6.21 8.16
N LYS A 89 -13.34 -5.21 8.91
CA LYS A 89 -12.80 -5.35 10.28
C LYS A 89 -11.71 -6.43 10.41
N ALA A 90 -10.98 -6.68 9.33
CA ALA A 90 -9.89 -7.64 9.32
C ALA A 90 -8.67 -7.07 10.06
N LYS A 91 -7.95 -7.92 10.80
CA LYS A 91 -6.69 -7.51 11.46
C LYS A 91 -5.56 -7.29 10.45
N PHE A 92 -5.59 -8.05 9.36
CA PHE A 92 -4.63 -7.95 8.27
C PHE A 92 -5.31 -8.21 6.93
N VAL A 93 -4.74 -7.65 5.87
CA VAL A 93 -5.17 -7.85 4.48
C VAL A 93 -3.98 -8.13 3.59
N SER A 94 -4.16 -8.95 2.56
CA SER A 94 -3.09 -9.20 1.58
C SER A 94 -3.06 -8.10 0.52
N GLY A 95 -1.90 -7.88 -0.09
CA GLY A 95 -1.80 -7.03 -1.28
C GLY A 95 -2.70 -7.50 -2.42
N ALA A 96 -2.94 -8.80 -2.55
CA ALA A 96 -3.89 -9.36 -3.51
C ALA A 96 -5.33 -8.92 -3.23
N LEU A 97 -5.81 -9.01 -1.99
CA LEU A 97 -7.16 -8.56 -1.63
C LEU A 97 -7.35 -7.06 -1.91
N ILE A 98 -6.35 -6.24 -1.61
CA ILE A 98 -6.38 -4.80 -1.92
C ILE A 98 -6.52 -4.58 -3.43
N ARG A 99 -5.78 -5.35 -4.24
CA ARG A 99 -5.84 -5.29 -5.70
C ARG A 99 -7.23 -5.64 -6.23
N GLU A 100 -7.80 -6.75 -5.77
CA GLU A 100 -9.14 -7.17 -6.18
C GLU A 100 -10.20 -6.12 -5.80
N MET A 101 -10.09 -5.54 -4.60
CA MET A 101 -10.99 -4.46 -4.16
C MET A 101 -10.92 -3.25 -5.09
N VAL A 102 -9.70 -2.81 -5.44
CA VAL A 102 -9.49 -1.67 -6.33
C VAL A 102 -9.99 -1.98 -7.75
N ASN A 103 -9.72 -3.18 -8.26
CA ASN A 103 -10.19 -3.62 -9.58
C ASN A 103 -11.72 -3.65 -9.66
N ASN A 104 -12.41 -4.12 -8.62
CA ASN A 104 -13.86 -4.09 -8.59
C ASN A 104 -14.40 -2.65 -8.65
N ILE A 105 -13.82 -1.73 -7.88
CA ILE A 105 -14.22 -0.31 -7.90
C ILE A 105 -13.98 0.33 -9.28
N LEU A 106 -12.95 -0.09 -10.01
CA LEU A 106 -12.67 0.40 -11.37
C LEU A 106 -13.68 -0.12 -12.42
N LEU A 107 -14.39 -1.21 -12.14
CA LEU A 107 -15.35 -1.84 -13.05
C LEU A 107 -16.81 -1.43 -12.78
N GLU A 108 -17.07 -0.79 -11.63
CA GLU A 108 -18.38 -0.26 -11.21
C GLU A 108 -18.69 1.10 -11.84
#